data_AF-A0A7J8PXI5-F1
#
_entry.id   AF-A0A7J8PXI5-F1
#
_cell.length_a   1.000
_cell.length_b   1.000
_cell.length_c   1.000
_cell.angle_alpha   90.00
_cell.angle_beta   90.00
_cell.angle_gamma   90.00
#
_symmetry.space_group_name_H-M   'P 1'
#
loop_
_entity.id
_entity.type
_entity.pdbx_description
1 polymer ?
#
loop_
_entity_poly.entity_id
_entity_poly.type
_entity_poly.pdbx_seq_one_letter_code
_entity_poly.pdbx_strand_id
1 'polypeptide(L)'
;MHGPRVAITLARFFPDGLVSIIRDGPGEAVVSALEQNTETPELVWTPAMAASLSAQIATMVSNLYHEQTKGRVIDWDVPEQPSSQQEMRDEPQVGGIYVRLFLKDPKFPLRNPKRFLEGLLDQYLSSIAATHYESQSVDSGLPLLLSAALVSLLRVHPALADHVGYLGYVPKLVAAVAFEGKRETMSLGEMKDGNSMEGLAYEPDEQPSQTPQELVRLSCLRVLHQLAASTICAEAMAATSVGTPQVVPLLMKAIGWQGGSILALETLKRLVGAGNRARDALVAQGLKVGLVEVLLGLLDWRAGGRSGFCSQMKWNESEASIGRVLAIEVLHAFATEGAHWVKVREILNSSNVWSAYKDQKHDLFLPSNAQSAAA
;
A
#
# COMPACT_ATOMS: atom_id res chain seq x y z
N MET A 1 -19.99 25.95 31.02
CA MET A 1 -19.97 24.54 31.45
C MET A 1 -18.63 23.95 31.01
N HIS A 2 -17.63 23.93 31.88
CA HIS A 2 -16.28 23.47 31.53
C HIS A 2 -15.93 22.22 32.34
N GLY A 3 -15.32 21.23 31.69
CA GLY A 3 -14.75 20.07 32.37
C GLY A 3 -14.78 18.78 31.54
N PRO A 4 -13.95 17.77 31.90
CA PRO A 4 -13.84 16.50 31.17
C PRO A 4 -15.17 15.75 31.06
N ARG A 5 -16.01 15.82 32.11
CA ARG A 5 -17.33 15.17 32.12
C ARG A 5 -18.24 15.66 31.00
N VAL A 6 -18.29 16.97 30.76
CA VAL A 6 -19.15 17.57 29.72
C VAL A 6 -18.69 17.12 28.34
N ALA A 7 -17.38 17.10 28.08
CA ALA A 7 -16.82 16.63 26.81
C ALA A 7 -17.13 15.14 26.57
N ILE A 8 -16.99 14.30 27.60
CA ILE A 8 -17.31 12.87 27.51
C ILE A 8 -18.81 12.67 27.21
N THR A 9 -19.69 13.43 27.86
CA THR A 9 -21.14 13.35 27.60
C THR A 9 -21.48 13.81 26.18
N LEU A 10 -20.88 14.91 25.70
CA LEU A 10 -21.11 15.41 24.34
C LEU A 10 -20.56 14.47 23.26
N ALA A 11 -19.45 13.79 23.51
CA ALA A 11 -18.89 12.80 22.60
C ALA A 11 -19.81 11.57 22.38
N ARG A 12 -20.84 11.38 23.22
CA ARG A 12 -21.88 10.37 22.99
C ARG A 12 -22.83 10.75 21.85
N PHE A 13 -22.91 12.04 21.52
CA PHE A 13 -23.88 12.59 20.57
C PHE A 13 -23.23 13.23 19.34
N PHE A 14 -22.07 13.86 19.52
CA PHE A 14 -21.38 14.62 18.48
C PHE A 14 -20.04 13.96 18.11
N PRO A 15 -19.62 14.06 16.83
CA PRO A 15 -18.25 13.76 16.42
C PRO A 15 -17.22 14.57 17.23
N ASP A 16 -16.06 13.96 17.50
CA ASP A 16 -14.97 14.59 18.28
C ASP A 16 -14.56 15.98 17.76
N GLY A 17 -14.59 16.18 16.44
CA GLY A 17 -14.34 17.47 15.80
C GLY A 17 -15.30 18.56 16.31
N LEU A 18 -16.60 18.28 16.37
CA LEU A 18 -17.61 19.21 16.90
C LEU A 18 -17.50 19.37 18.42
N VAL A 19 -17.21 18.30 19.16
CA VAL A 19 -16.97 18.40 20.61
C VAL A 19 -15.80 19.34 20.91
N SER A 20 -14.74 19.31 20.09
CA SER A 20 -13.61 20.24 20.24
C SER A 20 -14.00 21.70 19.98
N ILE A 21 -14.84 21.95 18.97
CA ILE A 21 -15.35 23.29 18.66
C ILE A 21 -16.26 23.80 19.79
N ILE A 22 -17.13 22.94 20.34
CA ILE A 22 -18.00 23.28 21.48
C ILE A 22 -17.19 23.60 22.74
N ARG A 23 -16.08 22.88 22.96
CA ARG A 23 -15.25 23.05 24.15
C ARG A 23 -14.39 24.30 24.10
N ASP A 24 -13.74 24.55 22.97
CA ASP A 24 -12.64 25.52 22.86
C ASP A 24 -13.00 26.74 21.98
N GLY A 25 -14.08 26.68 21.19
CA GLY A 25 -14.48 27.71 20.23
C GLY A 25 -15.45 28.77 20.79
N PRO A 26 -15.53 29.95 20.15
CA PRO A 26 -16.54 30.95 20.48
C PRO A 26 -17.94 30.45 20.12
N GLY A 27 -18.97 30.90 20.84
CA GLY A 27 -20.35 30.41 20.68
C GLY A 27 -20.90 30.55 19.25
N GLU A 28 -20.55 31.63 18.56
CA GLU A 28 -20.93 31.85 17.16
C GLU A 28 -20.38 30.78 16.21
N ALA A 29 -19.13 30.33 16.43
CA ALA A 29 -18.51 29.27 15.64
C ALA A 29 -19.17 27.91 15.91
N VAL A 30 -19.64 27.66 17.14
CA VAL A 30 -20.37 26.44 17.50
C VAL A 30 -21.70 26.38 16.76
N VAL A 31 -22.48 27.46 16.79
CA VAL A 31 -23.77 27.52 16.08
C VAL A 31 -23.56 27.35 14.59
N SER A 32 -22.59 28.08 14.02
CA SER A 32 -22.25 27.97 12.60
C SER A 32 -21.83 26.55 12.21
N ALA A 33 -21.01 25.88 13.02
CA ALA A 33 -20.57 24.50 12.76
C ALA A 33 -21.71 23.47 12.86
N LEU A 34 -22.70 23.70 13.72
CA LEU A 34 -23.87 22.82 13.86
C LEU A 34 -24.88 22.98 12.72
N GLU A 35 -24.97 24.16 12.11
CA GLU A 35 -25.89 24.44 10.99
C GLU A 35 -25.28 24.12 9.62
N GLN A 36 -23.96 24.13 9.50
CA GLN A 36 -23.27 23.88 8.23
C GLN A 36 -23.16 22.39 7.89
N ASN A 37 -23.37 22.07 6.61
CA ASN A 37 -23.00 20.75 6.08
C ASN A 37 -21.48 20.65 5.94
N THR A 38 -20.85 19.87 6.82
CA THR A 38 -19.40 19.71 6.84
C THR A 38 -19.03 18.28 6.52
N GLU A 39 -18.41 18.04 5.37
CA GLU A 39 -17.88 16.74 4.97
C GLU A 39 -16.38 16.89 4.70
N THR A 40 -15.57 16.64 5.72
CA THR A 40 -14.11 16.69 5.67
C THR A 40 -13.52 15.39 6.19
N PRO A 41 -12.25 15.08 5.86
CA PRO A 41 -11.61 13.88 6.37
C PRO A 41 -11.62 13.76 7.91
N GLU A 42 -11.65 14.88 8.65
CA GLU A 42 -11.64 14.88 10.13
C GLU A 42 -13.04 15.01 10.75
N LEU A 43 -14.03 15.50 10.01
CA LEU A 43 -15.35 15.80 10.51
C LEU A 43 -16.40 15.60 9.42
N VAL A 44 -17.36 14.72 9.71
CA VAL A 44 -18.59 14.54 8.93
C VAL A 44 -19.75 14.96 9.81
N TRP A 45 -20.49 15.98 9.36
CA TRP A 45 -21.68 16.51 9.99
C TRP A 45 -22.64 16.98 8.91
N THR A 46 -23.70 16.21 8.68
CA THR A 46 -24.70 16.50 7.66
C THR A 46 -26.02 16.97 8.27
N PRO A 47 -26.87 17.70 7.52
CA PRO A 47 -28.22 18.05 7.97
C PRO A 47 -29.06 16.82 8.37
N ALA A 48 -28.83 15.67 7.72
CA ALA A 48 -29.50 14.41 8.06
C ALA A 48 -29.05 13.88 9.44
N MET A 49 -27.74 13.95 9.74
CA MET A 49 -27.22 13.60 11.07
C MET A 49 -27.75 14.55 12.15
N ALA A 50 -27.81 15.85 11.86
CA ALA A 50 -28.38 16.85 12.76
C ALA A 50 -29.89 16.59 13.02
N ALA A 51 -30.64 16.27 11.98
CA ALA A 51 -32.06 15.91 12.09
C ALA A 51 -32.26 14.61 12.89
N SER A 52 -31.44 13.58 12.62
CA SER A 52 -31.48 12.30 13.36
C SER A 52 -31.16 12.49 14.84
N LEU A 53 -30.09 13.24 15.16
CA LEU A 53 -29.73 13.55 16.54
C LEU A 53 -30.82 14.36 17.25
N SER A 54 -31.39 15.37 16.59
CA SER A 54 -32.47 16.18 17.20
C SER A 54 -33.73 15.36 17.47
N ALA A 55 -34.11 14.44 16.57
CA ALA A 55 -35.22 13.50 16.78
C ALA A 55 -34.95 12.54 17.95
N GLN A 56 -33.71 12.05 18.10
CA GLN A 56 -33.31 11.19 19.21
C GLN A 56 -33.38 11.93 20.55
N ILE A 57 -32.83 13.14 20.62
CA ILE A 57 -32.89 13.98 21.82
C ILE A 57 -34.34 14.31 22.16
N ALA A 58 -35.18 14.68 21.19
CA ALA A 58 -36.61 14.95 21.41
C ALA A 58 -37.34 13.72 21.99
N THR A 59 -37.02 12.53 21.51
CA THR A 59 -37.57 11.27 22.04
C THR A 59 -37.12 11.02 23.48
N MET A 60 -35.84 11.22 23.79
CA MET A 60 -35.31 11.09 25.16
C MET A 60 -35.97 12.09 26.12
N VAL A 61 -36.14 13.35 25.70
CA VAL A 61 -36.79 14.40 26.48
C VAL A 61 -38.27 14.07 26.72
N SER A 62 -38.98 13.59 25.69
CA SER A 62 -40.39 13.17 25.82
C SER A 62 -40.55 12.01 26.82
N ASN A 63 -39.67 11.02 26.75
CA ASN A 63 -39.65 9.89 27.68
C ASN A 63 -39.36 10.34 29.12
N LEU A 64 -38.36 11.21 29.31
CA LEU A 64 -38.04 11.78 30.61
C LEU A 64 -39.22 12.54 31.19
N TYR A 65 -39.84 13.42 30.40
CA TYR A 65 -40.99 14.21 30.81
C TYR A 65 -42.16 13.31 31.22
N HIS A 66 -42.46 12.28 30.43
CA HIS A 66 -43.51 11.31 30.76
C HIS A 66 -43.25 10.59 32.09
N GLU A 67 -42.01 10.17 32.35
CA GLU A 67 -41.67 9.52 33.62
C GLU A 67 -41.69 10.50 34.81
N GLN A 68 -41.29 11.76 34.61
CA GLN A 68 -41.40 12.79 35.64
C GLN A 68 -42.86 13.08 36.04
N THR A 69 -43.79 13.07 35.07
CA THR A 69 -45.23 13.25 35.37
C THR A 69 -45.82 12.14 36.23
N LYS A 70 -45.15 11.00 36.38
CA LYS A 70 -45.55 9.89 37.29
C LYS A 70 -45.12 10.13 38.75
N GLY A 71 -44.54 11.29 39.07
CA GLY A 71 -44.22 11.70 40.44
C GLY A 71 -42.97 11.06 41.06
N ARG A 72 -42.12 10.40 40.26
CA ARG A 72 -40.83 9.89 40.71
C ARG A 72 -39.73 10.92 40.50
N VAL A 73 -38.89 11.13 41.51
CA VAL A 73 -37.59 11.80 41.34
C VAL A 73 -36.69 10.84 40.57
N ILE A 74 -36.40 11.16 39.32
CA ILE A 74 -35.56 10.33 38.45
C ILE A 74 -34.16 10.91 38.48
N ASP A 75 -33.21 10.12 38.97
CA ASP A 75 -31.79 10.37 38.73
C ASP A 75 -31.52 9.99 37.27
N TRP A 76 -31.56 10.99 36.39
CA TRP A 76 -31.39 10.76 34.97
C TRP A 76 -29.91 10.70 34.62
N ASP A 77 -29.50 9.56 34.09
CA ASP A 77 -28.23 9.42 33.39
C ASP A 77 -28.49 9.23 31.90
N VAL A 78 -27.53 9.66 31.08
CA VAL A 78 -27.59 9.50 29.62
C VAL A 78 -27.58 8.00 29.32
N PRO A 79 -28.65 7.44 28.70
CA PRO A 79 -28.68 6.02 28.39
C PRO A 79 -27.48 5.64 27.53
N GLU A 80 -26.90 4.45 27.76
CA GLU A 80 -25.92 3.84 26.87
C GLU A 80 -26.61 3.43 25.57
N GLN A 81 -27.02 4.38 24.75
CA GLN A 81 -27.48 4.07 23.40
C GLN A 81 -26.28 3.86 22.50
N PRO A 82 -26.29 2.83 21.63
CA PRO A 82 -25.36 2.78 20.52
C PRO A 82 -25.65 4.03 19.70
N SER A 83 -24.68 4.93 19.63
CA SER A 83 -24.76 6.21 18.94
C SER A 83 -25.42 6.07 17.56
N SER A 84 -26.17 7.09 17.17
CA SER A 84 -26.76 7.37 15.85
C SER A 84 -25.81 7.23 14.65
N GLN A 85 -24.53 6.95 14.91
CA GLN A 85 -23.44 6.70 13.98
C GLN A 85 -23.59 5.38 13.20
N GLN A 86 -24.76 4.73 13.21
CA GLN A 86 -24.97 3.46 12.52
C GLN A 86 -24.75 3.55 11.01
N GLU A 87 -25.06 4.69 10.38
CA GLU A 87 -24.74 4.94 8.96
C GLU A 87 -23.23 5.16 8.70
N MET A 88 -22.47 5.59 9.72
CA MET A 88 -21.02 5.81 9.62
C MET A 88 -20.18 4.62 10.10
N ARG A 89 -20.79 3.59 10.73
CA ARG A 89 -20.07 2.38 11.16
C ARG A 89 -19.42 1.64 9.99
N ASP A 90 -19.99 1.76 8.79
CA ASP A 90 -19.48 1.11 7.58
C ASP A 90 -18.41 1.94 6.87
N GLU A 91 -18.10 3.16 7.33
CA GLU A 91 -17.01 3.96 6.79
C GLU A 91 -15.70 3.68 7.55
N PRO A 92 -14.64 3.21 6.87
CA PRO A 92 -13.39 2.91 7.54
C PRO A 92 -12.74 4.19 8.04
N GLN A 93 -12.62 4.30 9.36
CA GLN A 93 -12.01 5.42 10.06
C GLN A 93 -10.69 4.99 10.70
N VAL A 94 -9.65 5.81 10.53
CA VAL A 94 -8.32 5.57 11.08
C VAL A 94 -7.92 6.78 11.90
N GLY A 95 -7.72 6.60 13.21
CA GLY A 95 -7.26 7.69 14.08
C GLY A 95 -8.16 8.93 14.09
N GLY A 96 -9.46 8.76 13.83
CA GLY A 96 -10.43 9.86 13.72
C GLY A 96 -10.67 10.37 12.30
N ILE A 97 -9.96 9.83 11.29
CA ILE A 97 -10.03 10.31 9.90
C ILE A 97 -10.79 9.32 9.01
N TYR A 98 -11.75 9.82 8.23
CA TYR A 98 -12.51 9.05 7.25
C TYR A 98 -11.66 8.82 6.00
N VAL A 99 -11.27 7.56 5.76
CA VAL A 99 -10.28 7.21 4.74
C VAL A 99 -10.79 7.54 3.33
N ARG A 100 -12.08 7.34 3.06
CA ARG A 100 -12.68 7.62 1.74
C ARG A 100 -12.74 9.11 1.44
N LEU A 101 -13.08 9.94 2.43
CA LEU A 101 -13.05 11.40 2.29
C LEU A 101 -11.63 11.93 2.13
N PHE A 102 -10.66 11.38 2.86
CA PHE A 102 -9.25 11.71 2.65
C PHE A 102 -8.79 11.41 1.22
N LEU A 103 -9.21 10.28 0.65
CA LEU A 103 -8.85 9.94 -0.74
C LEU A 103 -9.47 10.87 -1.78
N LYS A 104 -10.60 11.54 -1.48
CA LYS A 104 -11.18 12.56 -2.37
C LYS A 104 -10.35 13.84 -2.39
N ASP A 105 -9.77 14.24 -1.26
CA ASP A 105 -8.85 15.37 -1.15
C ASP A 105 -7.60 15.02 -0.31
N PRO A 106 -6.58 14.36 -0.91
CA PRO A 106 -5.39 13.95 -0.18
C PRO A 106 -4.50 15.12 0.29
N LYS A 107 -4.75 16.34 -0.22
CA LYS A 107 -4.00 17.55 0.17
C LYS A 107 -4.64 18.27 1.36
N PHE A 108 -5.75 17.75 1.88
CA PHE A 108 -6.41 18.30 3.04
C PHE A 108 -5.42 18.39 4.23
N PRO A 109 -5.31 19.56 4.89
CA PRO A 109 -4.36 19.76 5.98
C PRO A 109 -4.83 19.06 7.26
N LEU A 110 -4.38 17.82 7.47
CA LEU A 110 -4.65 17.05 8.67
C LEU A 110 -3.96 17.68 9.90
N ARG A 111 -4.67 17.71 11.04
CA ARG A 111 -4.15 18.19 12.33
C ARG A 111 -2.98 17.35 12.82
N ASN A 112 -3.08 16.01 12.67
CA ASN A 112 -2.08 15.05 13.16
C ASN A 112 -1.76 13.97 12.10
N PRO A 113 -1.02 14.31 11.03
CA PRO A 113 -0.74 13.37 9.95
C PRO A 113 0.11 12.17 10.38
N LYS A 114 0.94 12.31 11.43
CA LYS A 114 1.71 11.19 12.02
C LYS A 114 0.82 10.15 12.68
N ARG A 115 -0.17 10.60 13.47
CA ARG A 115 -1.14 9.70 14.11
C ARG A 115 -1.98 8.96 13.08
N PHE A 116 -2.36 9.64 12.01
CA PHE A 116 -3.06 9.02 10.88
C PHE A 116 -2.19 7.96 10.20
N LEU A 117 -0.92 8.28 9.93
CA LEU A 117 0.04 7.34 9.33
C LEU A 117 0.22 6.08 10.19
N GLU A 118 0.45 6.23 11.49
CA GLU A 118 0.60 5.11 12.44
C GLU A 118 -0.65 4.22 12.44
N GLY A 119 -1.83 4.84 12.56
CA GLY A 119 -3.09 4.10 12.50
C GLY A 119 -3.31 3.39 11.16
N LEU A 120 -2.92 4.02 10.04
CA LEU A 120 -3.03 3.43 8.71
C LEU A 120 -2.14 2.19 8.59
N LEU A 121 -0.90 2.27 9.09
CA LEU A 121 0.05 1.16 9.07
C LEU A 121 -0.43 -0.01 9.94
N ASP A 122 -0.89 0.28 11.17
CA ASP A 122 -1.38 -0.75 12.10
C ASP A 122 -2.63 -1.45 11.57
N GLN A 123 -3.60 -0.68 11.06
CA GLN A 123 -4.83 -1.25 10.50
C GLN A 123 -4.56 -1.97 9.17
N TYR A 124 -3.65 -1.45 8.34
CA TYR A 124 -3.25 -2.10 7.09
C TYR A 124 -2.58 -3.45 7.35
N LEU A 125 -1.57 -3.51 8.22
CA LEU A 125 -0.90 -4.75 8.58
C LEU A 125 -1.87 -5.77 9.20
N SER A 126 -2.77 -5.31 10.09
CA SER A 126 -3.81 -6.15 10.67
C SER A 126 -4.79 -6.67 9.61
N SER A 127 -5.18 -5.83 8.65
CA SER A 127 -6.10 -6.23 7.57
C SER A 127 -5.47 -7.23 6.61
N ILE A 128 -4.18 -7.07 6.29
CA ILE A 128 -3.43 -8.06 5.50
C ILE A 128 -3.34 -9.37 6.28
N ALA A 129 -3.00 -9.31 7.57
CA ALA A 129 -2.94 -10.50 8.42
C ALA A 129 -4.28 -11.25 8.49
N ALA A 130 -5.40 -10.53 8.56
CA ALA A 130 -6.74 -11.11 8.57
C ALA A 130 -7.06 -11.85 7.25
N THR A 131 -6.63 -11.31 6.10
CA THR A 131 -6.77 -12.02 4.82
C THR A 131 -6.00 -13.35 4.76
N HIS A 132 -5.09 -13.63 5.70
CA HIS A 132 -4.32 -14.88 5.73
C HIS A 132 -5.00 -16.04 6.45
N TYR A 133 -5.82 -15.76 7.48
CA TYR A 133 -6.32 -16.78 8.41
C TYR A 133 -7.71 -17.33 8.06
N GLU A 134 -8.53 -16.59 7.31
CA GLU A 134 -9.91 -16.98 7.05
C GLU A 134 -10.14 -17.29 5.55
N SER A 135 -10.43 -18.56 5.26
CA SER A 135 -10.78 -19.07 3.92
C SER A 135 -12.18 -18.63 3.43
N GLN A 136 -12.81 -17.66 4.09
CA GLN A 136 -14.09 -17.07 3.69
C GLN A 136 -13.83 -15.68 3.10
N SER A 137 -14.70 -15.24 2.19
CA SER A 137 -14.59 -14.02 1.39
C SER A 137 -14.36 -12.76 2.23
N VAL A 138 -13.11 -12.50 2.63
CA VAL A 138 -12.72 -11.24 3.25
C VAL A 138 -12.86 -10.15 2.18
N ASP A 139 -13.48 -9.04 2.56
CA ASP A 139 -13.51 -7.82 1.77
C ASP A 139 -12.08 -7.32 1.52
N SER A 140 -11.48 -7.78 0.42
CA SER A 140 -10.20 -7.27 -0.10
C SER A 140 -10.23 -5.76 -0.34
N GLY A 141 -11.42 -5.14 -0.37
CA GLY A 141 -11.61 -3.71 -0.44
C GLY A 141 -10.95 -2.93 0.69
N LEU A 142 -10.94 -3.45 1.93
CA LEU A 142 -10.36 -2.72 3.08
C LEU A 142 -8.83 -2.57 2.97
N PRO A 143 -8.01 -3.63 2.83
CA PRO A 143 -6.56 -3.48 2.67
C PRO A 143 -6.21 -2.65 1.44
N LEU A 144 -6.96 -2.78 0.34
CA LEU A 144 -6.76 -1.96 -0.86
C LEU A 144 -7.01 -0.48 -0.59
N LEU A 145 -8.10 -0.14 0.10
CA LEU A 145 -8.43 1.24 0.46
C LEU A 145 -7.36 1.85 1.39
N LEU A 146 -6.93 1.10 2.42
CA LEU A 146 -5.90 1.53 3.36
C LEU A 146 -4.56 1.74 2.65
N SER A 147 -4.17 0.84 1.74
CA SER A 147 -2.95 0.99 0.94
C SER A 147 -2.99 2.23 0.04
N ALA A 148 -4.14 2.52 -0.57
CA ALA A 148 -4.32 3.68 -1.43
C ALA A 148 -4.19 4.98 -0.63
N ALA A 149 -4.77 5.02 0.58
CA ALA A 149 -4.65 6.15 1.48
C ALA A 149 -3.22 6.34 1.98
N LEU A 150 -2.53 5.25 2.33
CA LEU A 150 -1.13 5.26 2.76
C LEU A 150 -0.21 5.80 1.66
N VAL A 151 -0.34 5.29 0.43
CA VAL A 151 0.45 5.76 -0.72
C VAL A 151 0.15 7.23 -1.02
N SER A 152 -1.12 7.64 -0.96
CA SER A 152 -1.52 9.03 -1.21
C SER A 152 -0.97 9.98 -0.15
N LEU A 153 -1.04 9.61 1.12
CA LEU A 153 -0.49 10.37 2.25
C LEU A 153 1.03 10.55 2.10
N LEU A 154 1.76 9.47 1.81
CA LEU A 154 3.22 9.50 1.64
C LEU A 154 3.64 10.23 0.35
N ARG A 155 2.76 10.35 -0.64
CA ARG A 155 3.02 11.15 -1.85
C ARG A 155 2.89 12.65 -1.57
N VAL A 156 1.89 13.05 -0.79
CA VAL A 156 1.67 14.46 -0.43
C VAL A 156 2.69 14.91 0.62
N HIS A 157 3.01 14.06 1.58
CA HIS A 157 3.94 14.35 2.68
C HIS A 157 5.09 13.31 2.75
N PRO A 158 6.07 13.38 1.84
CA PRO A 158 7.15 12.39 1.76
C PRO A 158 8.03 12.32 3.03
N ALA A 159 8.14 13.41 3.79
CA ALA A 159 8.86 13.45 5.06
C ALA A 159 8.27 12.49 6.12
N LEU A 160 7.02 12.05 5.98
CA LEU A 160 6.42 11.06 6.86
C LEU A 160 7.02 9.65 6.65
N ALA A 161 7.62 9.37 5.50
CA ALA A 161 8.26 8.08 5.25
C ALA A 161 9.42 7.82 6.23
N ASP A 162 10.15 8.85 6.62
CA ASP A 162 11.24 8.73 7.60
C ASP A 162 10.72 8.25 8.96
N HIS A 163 9.53 8.73 9.36
CA HIS A 163 8.84 8.30 10.57
C HIS A 163 8.48 6.79 10.53
N VAL A 164 8.05 6.29 9.37
CA VAL A 164 7.79 4.84 9.16
C VAL A 164 9.05 4.02 9.37
N GLY A 165 10.19 4.51 8.87
CA GLY A 165 11.50 3.90 9.06
C GLY A 165 11.89 3.82 10.53
N TYR A 166 11.78 4.92 11.27
CA TYR A 166 12.14 4.98 12.70
C TYR A 166 11.28 4.08 13.59
N LEU A 167 10.00 3.92 13.27
CA LEU A 167 9.08 3.06 14.04
C LEU A 167 9.23 1.56 13.75
N GLY A 168 10.08 1.18 12.78
CA GLY A 168 10.33 -0.23 12.47
C GLY A 168 9.18 -0.96 11.79
N TYR A 169 8.31 -0.23 11.06
CA TYR A 169 7.25 -0.84 10.26
C TYR A 169 7.75 -1.52 8.98
N VAL A 170 8.90 -1.06 8.45
CA VAL A 170 9.45 -1.56 7.18
C VAL A 170 9.68 -3.08 7.18
N PRO A 171 10.36 -3.69 8.17
CA PRO A 171 10.52 -5.15 8.20
C PRO A 171 9.20 -5.91 8.30
N LYS A 172 8.19 -5.36 8.99
CA LYS A 172 6.85 -5.97 9.10
C LYS A 172 6.15 -6.01 7.75
N LEU A 173 6.24 -4.92 6.97
CA LEU A 173 5.69 -4.85 5.62
C LEU A 173 6.39 -5.84 4.67
N VAL A 174 7.72 -5.91 4.71
CA VAL A 174 8.48 -6.89 3.91
C VAL A 174 8.07 -8.33 4.28
N ALA A 175 7.83 -8.60 5.56
CA ALA A 175 7.35 -9.90 6.02
C ALA A 175 5.95 -10.26 5.51
N ALA A 176 5.02 -9.30 5.55
CA ALA A 176 3.67 -9.48 5.02
C ALA A 176 3.69 -9.85 3.53
N VAL A 177 4.51 -9.14 2.72
CA VAL A 177 4.61 -9.42 1.27
C VAL A 177 5.25 -10.77 0.98
N ALA A 178 6.25 -11.17 1.77
CA ALA A 178 6.95 -12.43 1.57
C ALA A 178 6.09 -13.65 1.90
N PHE A 179 5.14 -13.51 2.83
CA PHE A 179 4.18 -14.56 3.17
C PHE A 179 3.22 -14.82 1.99
N GLU A 180 2.72 -13.76 1.38
CA GLU A 180 1.82 -13.82 0.24
C GLU A 180 2.44 -14.56 -0.96
N GLY A 181 3.71 -14.27 -1.26
CA GLY A 181 4.43 -14.92 -2.36
C GLY A 181 4.74 -16.41 -2.15
N LYS A 182 4.47 -17.00 -0.98
CA LYS A 182 4.62 -18.45 -0.74
C LYS A 182 3.35 -19.25 -1.07
N ARG A 183 2.17 -18.63 -1.06
CA ARG A 183 0.90 -19.36 -1.32
C ARG A 183 0.67 -19.61 -2.81
N GLU A 184 1.12 -18.71 -3.67
CA GLU A 184 1.08 -18.89 -5.14
C GLU A 184 1.84 -20.14 -5.58
N THR A 185 3.02 -20.41 -4.99
CA THR A 185 3.81 -21.62 -5.31
C THR A 185 3.14 -22.91 -4.85
N MET A 186 2.24 -22.84 -3.86
CA MET A 186 1.49 -24.00 -3.37
C MET A 186 0.19 -24.21 -4.18
N SER A 187 -0.54 -23.14 -4.52
CA SER A 187 -1.77 -23.26 -5.34
C SER A 187 -1.48 -23.63 -6.79
N LEU A 188 -0.33 -23.21 -7.35
CA LEU A 188 0.12 -23.62 -8.68
C LEU A 188 0.66 -25.08 -8.68
N GLY A 189 1.06 -25.60 -7.52
CA GLY A 189 1.57 -26.96 -7.34
C GLY A 189 0.49 -28.04 -7.25
N GLU A 190 -0.73 -27.68 -6.84
CA GLU A 190 -1.85 -28.63 -6.64
C GLU A 190 -2.71 -28.87 -7.89
N MET A 191 -2.51 -28.13 -8.98
CA MET A 191 -3.27 -28.30 -10.24
C MET A 191 -2.66 -29.29 -11.24
N LYS A 192 -1.61 -30.03 -10.86
CA LYS A 192 -0.89 -30.92 -11.78
C LYS A 192 -0.94 -32.39 -11.35
N ASP A 193 -2.12 -32.89 -11.02
CA ASP A 193 -2.42 -34.32 -11.04
C ASP A 193 -3.89 -34.56 -11.43
N GLY A 194 -4.12 -35.11 -12.62
CA GLY A 194 -5.47 -35.44 -13.11
C GLY A 194 -5.60 -35.44 -14.63
N ASN A 195 -5.32 -36.59 -15.22
CA ASN A 195 -5.45 -36.92 -16.65
C ASN A 195 -6.93 -36.90 -17.12
N SER A 196 -7.28 -36.26 -18.26
CA SER A 196 -8.21 -36.80 -19.29
C SER A 196 -8.41 -35.88 -20.51
N MET A 197 -8.68 -36.56 -21.62
CA MET A 197 -8.71 -36.19 -23.04
C MET A 197 -9.98 -35.43 -23.49
N GLU A 198 -9.79 -34.50 -24.45
CA GLU A 198 -10.70 -33.99 -25.51
C GLU A 198 -12.05 -33.28 -25.21
N GLY A 199 -12.22 -32.09 -25.82
CA GLY A 199 -13.51 -31.68 -26.42
C GLY A 199 -14.03 -30.26 -26.15
N LEU A 200 -13.85 -29.36 -27.15
CA LEU A 200 -14.71 -28.22 -27.55
C LEU A 200 -14.92 -27.01 -26.60
N ALA A 201 -14.38 -25.86 -27.02
CA ALA A 201 -15.12 -24.64 -27.44
C ALA A 201 -14.21 -23.39 -27.31
N TYR A 202 -14.12 -22.61 -28.39
CA TYR A 202 -13.34 -21.38 -28.47
C TYR A 202 -14.20 -20.25 -27.88
N GLU A 203 -13.98 -19.91 -26.62
CA GLU A 203 -14.53 -18.69 -26.00
C GLU A 203 -13.53 -17.52 -26.19
N PRO A 204 -13.98 -16.31 -26.53
CA PRO A 204 -13.10 -15.19 -26.82
C PRO A 204 -12.51 -14.57 -25.54
N ASP A 205 -11.19 -14.63 -25.44
CA ASP A 205 -10.28 -13.68 -24.74
C ASP A 205 -10.85 -12.94 -23.51
N GLU A 206 -11.30 -13.66 -22.48
CA GLU A 206 -11.41 -13.09 -21.14
C GLU A 206 -10.00 -12.90 -20.59
N GLN A 207 -9.57 -11.64 -20.45
CA GLN A 207 -8.38 -11.30 -19.68
C GLN A 207 -8.49 -11.97 -18.30
N PRO A 208 -7.49 -12.74 -17.82
CA PRO A 208 -7.58 -13.38 -16.52
C PRO A 208 -7.76 -12.29 -15.47
N SER A 209 -8.92 -12.27 -14.82
CA SER A 209 -9.23 -11.33 -13.76
C SER A 209 -8.28 -11.58 -12.59
N GLN A 210 -7.53 -10.54 -12.21
CA GLN A 210 -6.56 -10.64 -11.10
C GLN A 210 -7.29 -11.10 -9.84
N THR A 211 -6.73 -12.08 -9.14
CA THR A 211 -7.35 -12.55 -7.91
C THR A 211 -7.32 -11.45 -6.84
N PRO A 212 -8.30 -11.39 -5.92
CA PRO A 212 -8.26 -10.42 -4.82
C PRO A 212 -6.96 -10.45 -4.00
N GLN A 213 -6.34 -11.62 -3.89
CA GLN A 213 -5.05 -11.80 -3.21
C GLN A 213 -3.88 -11.19 -4.01
N GLU A 214 -3.89 -11.31 -5.34
CA GLU A 214 -2.90 -10.63 -6.20
C GLU A 214 -3.00 -9.12 -6.07
N LEU A 215 -4.22 -8.57 -6.00
CA LEU A 215 -4.42 -7.14 -5.79
C LEU A 215 -3.84 -6.67 -4.45
N VAL A 216 -4.02 -7.44 -3.38
CA VAL A 216 -3.44 -7.14 -2.06
C VAL A 216 -1.90 -7.18 -2.13
N ARG A 217 -1.30 -8.15 -2.83
CA ARG A 217 0.16 -8.22 -3.05
C ARG A 217 0.71 -6.99 -3.77
N LEU A 218 0.06 -6.62 -4.87
CA LEU A 218 0.42 -5.43 -5.64
C LEU A 218 0.26 -4.16 -4.80
N SER A 219 -0.75 -4.11 -3.92
CA SER A 219 -0.94 -3.00 -2.99
C SER A 219 0.23 -2.87 -2.01
N CYS A 220 0.73 -3.98 -1.48
CA CYS A 220 1.86 -3.97 -0.57
C CYS A 220 3.14 -3.57 -1.30
N LEU A 221 3.35 -4.06 -2.53
CA LEU A 221 4.46 -3.65 -3.37
C LEU A 221 4.43 -2.14 -3.66
N ARG A 222 3.25 -1.56 -3.89
CA ARG A 222 3.07 -0.10 -4.06
C ARG A 222 3.46 0.68 -2.79
N VAL A 223 3.11 0.17 -1.62
CA VAL A 223 3.51 0.78 -0.34
C VAL A 223 5.03 0.72 -0.17
N LEU A 224 5.64 -0.45 -0.40
CA LEU A 224 7.11 -0.61 -0.33
C LEU A 224 7.82 0.30 -1.34
N HIS A 225 7.32 0.38 -2.57
CA HIS A 225 7.83 1.27 -3.60
C HIS A 225 7.81 2.75 -3.17
N GLN A 226 6.71 3.19 -2.55
CA GLN A 226 6.58 4.56 -2.05
C GLN A 226 7.55 4.84 -0.89
N LEU A 227 7.73 3.87 0.01
CA LEU A 227 8.68 3.97 1.12
C LEU A 227 10.14 3.96 0.66
N ALA A 228 10.47 3.22 -0.41
CA ALA A 228 11.82 3.15 -0.97
C ALA A 228 12.35 4.49 -1.50
N ALA A 229 11.50 5.51 -1.63
CA ALA A 229 11.93 6.88 -1.92
C ALA A 229 12.64 7.57 -0.74
N SER A 230 12.38 7.13 0.51
CA SER A 230 13.12 7.58 1.69
C SER A 230 14.37 6.73 1.89
N THR A 231 15.51 7.38 2.14
CA THR A 231 16.79 6.70 2.39
C THR A 231 16.75 5.86 3.66
N ILE A 232 16.08 6.34 4.72
CA ILE A 232 15.94 5.60 5.99
C ILE A 232 15.15 4.31 5.77
N CYS A 233 14.05 4.39 5.02
CA CYS A 233 13.27 3.21 4.66
C CYS A 233 14.06 2.26 3.74
N ALA A 234 14.81 2.79 2.76
CA ALA A 234 15.64 1.98 1.87
C ALA A 234 16.76 1.23 2.63
N GLU A 235 17.38 1.88 3.61
CA GLU A 235 18.36 1.26 4.53
C GLU A 235 17.69 0.19 5.40
N ALA A 236 16.50 0.47 5.95
CA ALA A 236 15.74 -0.49 6.74
C ALA A 236 15.28 -1.71 5.92
N MET A 237 14.98 -1.55 4.62
CA MET A 237 14.67 -2.68 3.71
C MET A 237 15.90 -3.54 3.40
N ALA A 238 17.09 -2.93 3.40
CA ALA A 238 18.35 -3.64 3.19
C ALA A 238 18.85 -4.37 4.45
N ALA A 239 18.40 -3.96 5.63
CA ALA A 239 18.74 -4.58 6.89
C ALA A 239 18.37 -6.08 6.88
N THR A 240 19.34 -6.93 7.20
CA THR A 240 19.11 -8.38 7.32
C THR A 240 19.18 -8.77 8.77
N SER A 241 18.14 -9.44 9.26
CA SER A 241 18.16 -10.12 10.54
C SER A 241 17.85 -11.60 10.34
N VAL A 242 18.29 -12.43 11.29
CA VAL A 242 18.06 -13.88 11.22
C VAL A 242 16.55 -14.13 11.27
N GLY A 243 16.01 -14.79 10.23
CA GLY A 243 14.60 -15.14 10.14
C GLY A 243 13.69 -14.09 9.47
N THR A 244 14.15 -12.86 9.22
CA THR A 244 13.37 -11.89 8.43
C THR A 244 13.54 -12.13 6.93
N PRO A 245 12.45 -12.10 6.15
CA PRO A 245 12.54 -12.21 4.70
C PRO A 245 13.31 -11.02 4.12
N GLN A 246 14.12 -11.32 3.12
CA GLN A 246 14.94 -10.34 2.41
C GLN A 246 14.12 -9.64 1.32
N VAL A 247 14.35 -8.34 1.12
CA VAL A 247 13.60 -7.56 0.12
C VAL A 247 13.98 -7.93 -1.31
N VAL A 248 15.25 -8.24 -1.60
CA VAL A 248 15.69 -8.51 -2.98
C VAL A 248 15.10 -9.82 -3.55
N PRO A 249 15.08 -10.95 -2.82
CA PRO A 249 14.42 -12.17 -3.30
C PRO A 249 12.91 -12.00 -3.50
N LEU A 250 12.29 -11.16 -2.66
CA LEU A 250 10.88 -10.81 -2.78
C LEU A 250 10.63 -10.00 -4.05
N LEU A 251 11.42 -8.95 -4.29
CA LEU A 251 11.30 -8.15 -5.51
C LEU A 251 11.61 -8.98 -6.75
N MET A 252 12.57 -9.89 -6.69
CA MET A 252 12.84 -10.84 -7.77
C MET A 252 11.61 -11.69 -8.11
N LYS A 253 10.87 -12.20 -7.11
CA LYS A 253 9.59 -12.87 -7.35
C LYS A 253 8.54 -11.92 -7.93
N ALA A 254 8.45 -10.71 -7.39
CA ALA A 254 7.48 -9.69 -7.81
C ALA A 254 7.71 -9.19 -9.24
N ILE A 255 8.93 -9.33 -9.78
CA ILE A 255 9.21 -9.11 -11.19
C ILE A 255 8.33 -10.02 -12.07
N GLY A 256 8.01 -11.24 -11.63
CA GLY A 256 7.14 -12.18 -12.35
C GLY A 256 5.64 -11.95 -12.15
N TRP A 257 5.22 -11.05 -11.27
CA TRP A 257 3.80 -10.80 -11.00
C TRP A 257 3.13 -10.02 -12.13
N GLN A 258 1.90 -10.42 -12.47
CA GLN A 258 1.08 -9.71 -13.45
C GLN A 258 0.79 -8.28 -12.96
N GLY A 259 1.29 -7.27 -13.69
CA GLY A 259 1.18 -5.85 -13.32
C GLY A 259 2.12 -5.38 -12.20
N GLY A 260 2.97 -6.25 -11.64
CA GLY A 260 3.94 -5.92 -10.59
C GLY A 260 5.38 -5.72 -11.10
N SER A 261 5.69 -6.24 -12.29
CA SER A 261 7.03 -6.31 -12.86
C SER A 261 7.81 -4.98 -12.89
N ILE A 262 7.27 -3.97 -13.56
CA ILE A 262 7.87 -2.63 -13.67
C ILE A 262 8.04 -1.99 -12.30
N LEU A 263 7.01 -2.10 -11.45
CA LEU A 263 7.03 -1.53 -10.11
C LEU A 263 8.12 -2.18 -9.24
N ALA A 264 8.33 -3.49 -9.38
CA ALA A 264 9.40 -4.20 -8.68
C ALA A 264 10.79 -3.76 -9.16
N LEU A 265 11.00 -3.62 -10.47
CA LEU A 265 12.25 -3.13 -11.05
C LEU A 265 12.56 -1.68 -10.63
N GLU A 266 11.57 -0.80 -10.68
CA GLU A 266 11.70 0.58 -10.24
C GLU A 266 11.98 0.66 -8.72
N THR A 267 11.35 -0.21 -7.93
CA THR A 267 11.64 -0.32 -6.49
C THR A 267 13.07 -0.77 -6.25
N LEU A 268 13.56 -1.79 -6.98
CA LEU A 268 14.96 -2.21 -6.93
C LEU A 268 15.90 -1.05 -7.25
N LYS A 269 15.65 -0.31 -8.35
CA LYS A 269 16.43 0.87 -8.75
C LYS A 269 16.54 1.89 -7.62
N ARG A 270 15.42 2.23 -6.96
CA ARG A 270 15.42 3.17 -5.83
C ARG A 270 16.23 2.66 -4.65
N LEU A 271 16.08 1.37 -4.32
CA LEU A 271 16.80 0.75 -3.21
C LEU A 271 18.32 0.72 -3.42
N VAL A 272 18.80 0.47 -4.65
CA VAL A 272 20.24 0.49 -4.96
C VAL A 272 20.77 1.84 -5.40
N GLY A 273 20.00 2.91 -5.19
CA GLY A 273 20.46 4.28 -5.45
C GLY A 273 21.70 4.64 -4.63
N ALA A 274 22.50 5.57 -5.14
CA ALA A 274 23.78 5.97 -4.53
C ALA A 274 23.65 6.54 -3.09
N GLY A 275 22.47 6.99 -2.70
CA GLY A 275 22.19 7.51 -1.35
C GLY A 275 22.02 6.44 -0.27
N ASN A 276 21.85 5.16 -0.62
CA ASN A 276 21.62 4.09 0.35
C ASN A 276 22.95 3.50 0.85
N ARG A 277 23.28 3.71 2.13
CA ARG A 277 24.52 3.18 2.74
C ARG A 277 24.53 1.65 2.83
N ALA A 278 23.35 1.03 2.85
CA ALA A 278 23.18 -0.41 2.89
C ALA A 278 23.08 -1.04 1.48
N ARG A 279 23.41 -0.30 0.41
CA ARG A 279 23.41 -0.78 -0.97
C ARG A 279 24.23 -2.06 -1.16
N ASP A 280 25.41 -2.16 -0.54
CA ASP A 280 26.26 -3.35 -0.66
C ASP A 280 25.57 -4.62 -0.14
N ALA A 281 24.76 -4.51 0.91
CA ALA A 281 23.98 -5.64 1.43
C ALA A 281 22.90 -6.08 0.41
N LEU A 282 22.26 -5.14 -0.29
CA LEU A 282 21.31 -5.45 -1.36
C LEU A 282 21.99 -6.12 -2.56
N VAL A 283 23.16 -5.64 -2.97
CA VAL A 283 23.95 -6.26 -4.05
C VAL A 283 24.36 -7.68 -3.66
N ALA A 284 24.78 -7.90 -2.41
CA ALA A 284 25.09 -9.24 -1.89
C ALA A 284 23.87 -10.18 -1.95
N GLN A 285 22.68 -9.71 -1.56
CA GLN A 285 21.44 -10.47 -1.68
C GLN A 285 21.13 -10.80 -3.15
N GLY A 286 21.29 -9.83 -4.05
CA GLY A 286 21.07 -10.01 -5.48
C GLY A 286 21.99 -11.06 -6.10
N LEU A 287 23.28 -11.04 -5.77
CA LEU A 287 24.23 -12.07 -6.20
C LEU A 287 23.87 -13.46 -5.66
N LYS A 288 23.42 -13.53 -4.39
CA LYS A 288 23.05 -14.80 -3.76
C LYS A 288 21.86 -15.49 -4.44
N VAL A 289 20.89 -14.71 -4.93
CA VAL A 289 19.66 -15.24 -5.53
C VAL A 289 19.71 -15.25 -7.07
N GLY A 290 20.82 -14.80 -7.68
CA GLY A 290 21.01 -14.81 -9.12
C GLY A 290 20.20 -13.72 -9.84
N LEU A 291 20.00 -12.56 -9.19
CA LEU A 291 19.23 -11.45 -9.76
C LEU A 291 19.93 -10.87 -11.01
N VAL A 292 21.26 -10.86 -11.07
CA VAL A 292 22.02 -10.31 -12.20
C VAL A 292 21.72 -11.10 -13.47
N GLU A 293 21.67 -12.42 -13.37
CA GLU A 293 21.35 -13.35 -14.45
C GLU A 293 19.91 -13.18 -14.93
N VAL A 294 18.98 -12.97 -13.99
CA VAL A 294 17.56 -12.71 -14.32
C VAL A 294 17.43 -11.40 -15.10
N LEU A 295 18.07 -10.32 -14.63
CA LEU A 295 18.04 -9.02 -15.32
C LEU A 295 18.67 -9.10 -16.71
N LEU A 296 19.78 -9.83 -16.87
CA LEU A 296 20.37 -10.10 -18.19
C LEU A 296 19.41 -10.90 -19.09
N GLY A 297 18.68 -11.85 -18.53
CA GLY A 297 17.64 -12.59 -19.24
C GLY A 297 16.48 -11.71 -19.73
N LEU A 298 16.13 -10.64 -19.00
CA LEU A 298 15.13 -9.66 -19.44
C LEU A 298 15.60 -8.82 -20.64
N LEU A 299 16.92 -8.62 -20.78
CA LEU A 299 17.53 -7.89 -21.89
C LEU A 299 17.71 -8.74 -23.14
N ASP A 300 17.71 -10.06 -23.00
CA ASP A 300 17.88 -10.99 -24.11
C ASP A 300 16.60 -11.12 -24.94
N TRP A 301 16.41 -10.16 -25.86
CA TRP A 301 15.29 -10.17 -26.79
C TRP A 301 15.31 -11.37 -27.75
N ARG A 302 16.48 -12.00 -27.99
CA ARG A 302 16.64 -13.13 -28.91
C ARG A 302 16.16 -14.45 -28.33
N ALA A 303 16.21 -14.58 -27.00
CA ALA A 303 15.75 -15.78 -26.31
C ALA A 303 14.22 -15.89 -26.25
N GLY A 304 13.44 -14.91 -26.73
CA GLY A 304 11.98 -15.02 -26.88
C GLY A 304 11.27 -15.49 -25.62
N GLY A 305 11.67 -14.98 -24.45
CA GLY A 305 11.07 -15.36 -23.17
C GLY A 305 11.34 -16.80 -22.71
N ARG A 306 12.33 -17.50 -23.28
CA ARG A 306 12.69 -18.89 -22.91
C ARG A 306 13.50 -19.02 -21.61
N SER A 307 13.92 -17.92 -20.99
CA SER A 307 14.24 -17.96 -19.56
C SER A 307 12.92 -18.21 -18.83
N GLY A 308 12.80 -19.32 -18.08
CA GLY A 308 11.53 -19.79 -17.48
C GLY A 308 10.80 -18.79 -16.57
N PHE A 309 11.36 -17.62 -16.32
CA PHE A 309 10.76 -16.49 -15.62
C PHE A 309 9.93 -15.55 -16.54
N CYS A 310 10.30 -15.41 -17.82
CA CYS A 310 9.65 -14.49 -18.77
C CYS A 310 8.36 -15.03 -19.38
N SER A 311 8.13 -16.35 -19.38
CA SER A 311 6.91 -16.94 -19.93
C SER A 311 5.63 -16.54 -19.18
N GLN A 312 5.78 -16.08 -17.93
CA GLN A 312 4.67 -15.57 -17.11
C GLN A 312 4.41 -14.07 -17.34
N MET A 313 5.32 -13.35 -17.97
CA MET A 313 5.22 -11.90 -18.19
C MET A 313 4.52 -11.59 -19.50
N LYS A 314 3.33 -10.99 -19.42
CA LYS A 314 2.64 -10.41 -20.58
C LYS A 314 2.98 -8.92 -20.71
N TRP A 315 4.20 -8.59 -21.15
CA TRP A 315 4.56 -7.20 -21.44
C TRP A 315 4.06 -6.77 -22.82
N ASN A 316 3.42 -5.60 -22.86
CA ASN A 316 3.28 -4.89 -24.13
C ASN A 316 4.63 -4.27 -24.56
N GLU A 317 4.73 -3.77 -25.78
CA GLU A 317 5.97 -3.22 -26.33
C GLU A 317 6.53 -2.04 -25.50
N SER A 318 5.65 -1.20 -24.96
CA SER A 318 6.02 -0.07 -24.11
C SER A 318 6.56 -0.51 -22.74
N GLU A 319 5.90 -1.48 -22.10
CA GLU A 319 6.29 -2.06 -20.83
C GLU A 319 7.62 -2.82 -20.94
N ALA A 320 7.80 -3.55 -22.05
CA ALA A 320 9.05 -4.23 -22.32
C ALA A 320 10.21 -3.25 -22.50
N SER A 321 9.96 -2.11 -23.15
CA SER A 321 10.96 -1.06 -23.31
C SER A 321 11.33 -0.46 -21.95
N ILE A 322 10.35 -0.06 -21.14
CA ILE A 322 10.55 0.48 -19.79
C ILE A 322 11.29 -0.52 -18.90
N GLY A 323 10.85 -1.79 -18.90
CA GLY A 323 11.47 -2.86 -18.11
C GLY A 323 12.94 -3.07 -18.46
N ARG A 324 13.31 -3.01 -19.74
CA ARG A 324 14.72 -3.09 -20.17
C ARG A 324 15.55 -1.92 -19.67
N VAL A 325 15.03 -0.69 -19.74
CA VAL A 325 15.73 0.50 -19.21
C VAL A 325 16.00 0.32 -17.72
N LEU A 326 14.96 -0.04 -16.96
CA LEU A 326 15.09 -0.24 -15.52
C LEU A 326 16.08 -1.36 -15.19
N ALA A 327 16.06 -2.46 -15.95
CA ALA A 327 17.04 -3.55 -15.77
C ALA A 327 18.48 -3.07 -16.01
N ILE A 328 18.72 -2.28 -17.07
CA ILE A 328 20.04 -1.70 -17.37
C ILE A 328 20.50 -0.76 -16.24
N GLU A 329 19.62 0.12 -15.77
CA GLU A 329 19.93 1.04 -14.68
C GLU A 329 20.25 0.31 -13.37
N VAL A 330 19.49 -0.74 -13.04
CA VAL A 330 19.77 -1.59 -11.87
C VAL A 330 21.11 -2.30 -12.02
N LEU A 331 21.42 -2.86 -13.20
CA LEU A 331 22.72 -3.51 -13.46
C LEU A 331 23.89 -2.53 -13.35
N HIS A 332 23.75 -1.31 -13.88
CA HIS A 332 24.74 -0.25 -13.66
C HIS A 332 24.88 0.10 -12.18
N ALA A 333 23.77 0.23 -11.45
CA ALA A 333 23.77 0.48 -10.03
C ALA A 333 24.34 -0.70 -9.20
N PHE A 334 24.41 -1.92 -9.73
CA PHE A 334 25.12 -3.03 -9.08
C PHE A 334 26.62 -3.00 -9.41
N ALA A 335 26.99 -2.47 -10.57
CA ALA A 335 28.37 -2.39 -11.07
C ALA A 335 29.15 -1.14 -10.63
N THR A 336 28.49 -0.16 -10.02
CA THR A 336 29.15 0.98 -9.36
C THR A 336 29.95 0.51 -8.14
N GLU A 337 30.99 1.25 -7.79
CA GLU A 337 31.96 0.88 -6.74
C GLU A 337 31.26 0.53 -5.40
N GLY A 338 31.81 -0.47 -4.70
CA GLY A 338 31.23 -1.11 -3.51
C GLY A 338 32.06 -2.30 -3.01
N ALA A 339 31.49 -3.19 -2.21
CA ALA A 339 32.17 -4.41 -1.73
C ALA A 339 32.12 -5.57 -2.74
N HIS A 340 31.08 -5.62 -3.58
CA HIS A 340 30.79 -6.77 -4.45
C HIS A 340 30.82 -6.45 -5.95
N TRP A 341 31.12 -5.21 -6.34
CA TRP A 341 31.06 -4.77 -7.74
C TRP A 341 32.00 -5.54 -8.67
N VAL A 342 33.15 -6.04 -8.20
CA VAL A 342 34.10 -6.80 -9.03
C VAL A 342 33.45 -8.08 -9.55
N LYS A 343 32.78 -8.83 -8.66
CA LYS A 343 32.04 -10.05 -9.03
C LYS A 343 30.89 -9.74 -9.98
N VAL A 344 30.16 -8.65 -9.74
CA VAL A 344 29.10 -8.20 -10.65
C VAL A 344 29.66 -7.90 -12.04
N ARG A 345 30.78 -7.14 -12.13
CA ARG A 345 31.40 -6.81 -13.42
C ARG A 345 31.95 -8.04 -14.13
N GLU A 346 32.47 -9.02 -13.40
CA GLU A 346 32.91 -10.30 -13.99
C GLU A 346 31.74 -11.01 -14.69
N ILE A 347 30.59 -11.14 -14.00
CA ILE A 347 29.37 -11.71 -14.59
C ILE A 347 28.91 -10.89 -15.81
N LEU A 348 28.86 -9.57 -15.68
CA LEU A 348 28.43 -8.69 -16.75
C LEU A 348 29.36 -8.74 -17.98
N ASN A 349 30.67 -8.77 -17.78
CA ASN A 349 31.65 -8.84 -18.86
C ASN A 349 31.64 -10.18 -19.58
N SER A 350 31.22 -11.26 -18.89
CA SER A 350 31.03 -12.57 -19.51
C SER A 350 29.79 -12.66 -20.41
N SER A 351 28.85 -11.70 -20.27
CA SER A 351 27.59 -11.70 -21.01
C SER A 351 27.69 -10.96 -22.33
N ASN A 352 27.44 -11.69 -23.42
CA ASN A 352 27.34 -11.11 -24.77
C ASN A 352 26.18 -10.10 -24.87
N VAL A 353 25.08 -10.32 -24.13
CA VAL A 353 23.93 -9.41 -24.11
C VAL A 353 24.32 -8.07 -23.50
N TRP A 354 25.03 -8.08 -22.38
CA TRP A 354 25.45 -6.84 -21.70
C TRP A 354 26.36 -5.97 -22.57
N SER A 355 27.24 -6.57 -23.38
CA SER A 355 28.13 -5.84 -24.28
C SER A 355 27.39 -4.92 -25.26
N ALA A 356 26.17 -5.27 -25.65
CA ALA A 356 25.32 -4.48 -26.54
C ALA A 356 24.62 -3.30 -25.84
N TYR A 357 24.47 -3.36 -24.51
CA TYR A 357 23.69 -2.37 -23.74
C TYR A 357 24.54 -1.49 -22.80
N LYS A 358 25.77 -1.90 -22.45
CA LYS A 358 26.62 -1.27 -21.43
C LYS A 358 26.89 0.24 -21.64
N ASP A 359 26.85 0.72 -22.89
CA ASP A 359 27.16 2.11 -23.24
C ASP A 359 25.91 2.93 -23.61
N GLN A 360 24.71 2.33 -23.56
CA GLN A 360 23.46 3.00 -23.94
C GLN A 360 22.99 3.93 -22.83
N LYS A 361 23.21 5.24 -23.01
CA LYS A 361 22.67 6.30 -22.16
C LYS A 361 21.48 6.97 -22.84
N HIS A 362 20.29 6.60 -22.38
CA HIS A 362 19.03 7.37 -22.44
C HIS A 362 18.29 7.60 -23.77
N ASP A 363 18.85 7.38 -24.96
CA ASP A 363 18.09 7.57 -26.22
C ASP A 363 18.00 6.29 -27.07
N LEU A 364 16.76 5.82 -27.25
CA LEU A 364 16.35 4.63 -28.02
C LEU A 364 17.19 3.36 -27.77
N PHE A 365 16.71 2.53 -26.84
CA PHE A 365 17.22 1.17 -26.60
C PHE A 365 16.81 0.22 -27.73
N LEU A 366 17.34 0.46 -28.92
CA LEU A 366 17.41 -0.53 -29.98
C LEU A 366 18.72 -1.31 -29.80
N PRO A 367 18.72 -2.65 -30.00
CA PRO A 367 19.97 -3.40 -30.03
C PRO A 367 20.86 -2.81 -31.13
N SER A 368 22.16 -2.62 -30.87
CA SER A 368 23.10 -1.99 -31.83
C SER A 368 23.08 -2.61 -33.23
N ASN A 369 22.63 -3.86 -33.35
CA ASN A 369 22.49 -4.58 -34.62
C ASN A 369 21.25 -4.16 -35.45
N ALA A 370 20.31 -3.40 -34.88
CA ALA A 370 19.16 -2.85 -35.59
C ALA A 370 19.49 -1.53 -36.32
N GLN A 371 20.55 -0.83 -35.91
CA GLN A 371 21.01 0.38 -36.61
C GLN A 371 21.79 0.06 -37.89
N SER A 372 22.47 -1.09 -37.95
CA SER A 372 23.20 -1.53 -39.16
C SER A 372 22.29 -2.11 -40.26
N ALA A 373 21.00 -2.31 -40.00
CA ALA A 373 20.03 -2.80 -40.99
C ALA A 373 19.28 -1.67 -41.72
N ALA A 374 19.54 -0.40 -41.36
CA ALA A 374 18.91 0.78 -41.94
C ALA A 374 19.90 1.70 -42.67
N ALA A 375 21.06 1.17 -43.06
CA ALA A 375 22.05 1.87 -43.90
C ALA A 375 22.16 1.20 -45.27
#